data_AF-A0A4Z2CNR5-F1
#
_entry.id   AF-A0A4Z2CNR5-F1
#
_cell.length_a   1.000
_cell.length_b   1.000
_cell.length_c   1.000
_cell.angle_alpha   90.00
_cell.angle_beta   90.00
_cell.angle_gamma   90.00
#
_symmetry.space_group_name_H-M   'P 1'
#
loop_
_entity.id
_entity.type
_entity.pdbx_description
1 polymer ?
#
loop_
_entity_poly.entity_id
_entity_poly.type
_entity_poly.pdbx_seq_one_letter_code
_entity_poly.pdbx_strand_id
1 'polypeptide(L)'
;MNEPVFKALEQLKGILGSASLLFNWDNNLPPDIMTYASNTTVKSVLQQYVNGQYEPLLFFYKRRDDTQARYSTSSRKLLTSYLAIK
;
A
#
# COMPACT_ATOMS: atom_id res chain seq x y z
N MET A 1 27.89 6.42 -6.52
CA MET A 1 26.49 6.56 -6.10
C MET A 1 26.29 8.01 -5.72
N ASN A 2 25.45 8.76 -6.42
CA ASN A 2 25.43 10.23 -6.35
C ASN A 2 24.89 10.69 -4.98
N GLU A 3 25.72 11.39 -4.21
CA GLU A 3 25.41 12.00 -2.90
C GLU A 3 24.00 12.66 -2.82
N PRO A 4 23.55 13.45 -3.82
CA PRO A 4 22.21 14.05 -3.77
C PRO A 4 21.06 13.04 -3.78
N VAL A 5 21.23 11.88 -4.43
CA VAL A 5 20.21 10.81 -4.46
C VAL A 5 20.08 10.16 -3.09
N PHE A 6 21.20 9.95 -2.41
CA PHE A 6 21.21 9.38 -1.06
C PHE A 6 20.54 10.33 -0.07
N LYS A 7 20.86 11.62 -0.13
CA LYS A 7 20.25 12.64 0.75
C LYS A 7 18.74 12.77 0.53
N ALA A 8 18.28 12.78 -0.72
CA ALA A 8 16.85 12.81 -1.05
C ALA A 8 16.12 11.55 -0.56
N LEU A 9 16.75 10.38 -0.67
CA LEU A 9 16.21 9.11 -0.16
C LEU A 9 16.07 9.12 1.38
N GLU A 10 17.08 9.59 2.09
CA GLU A 10 17.03 9.69 3.56
C GLU A 10 15.97 10.70 4.02
N GLN A 11 15.82 11.83 3.32
CA GLN A 11 14.73 12.77 3.57
C GLN A 11 13.35 12.13 3.35
N LEU A 12 13.19 11.38 2.26
CA LEU A 12 11.96 10.67 1.96
C LEU A 12 11.64 9.62 3.04
N LYS A 13 12.64 8.87 3.52
CA LYS A 13 12.47 7.93 4.65
C LYS A 13 12.04 8.65 5.93
N GLY A 14 12.62 9.81 6.22
CA GLY A 14 12.23 10.63 7.37
C GLY A 14 10.77 11.08 7.31
N ILE A 15 10.33 11.56 6.14
CA ILE A 15 8.93 11.97 5.89
C ILE A 15 7.97 10.77 5.99
N LEU A 16 8.33 9.63 5.39
CA LEU A 16 7.51 8.41 5.47
C LEU A 16 7.46 7.87 6.90
N GLY A 17 8.56 8.01 7.66
CA GLY A 17 8.63 7.64 9.07
C GLY A 17 7.79 8.54 9.96
N SER A 18 7.77 9.85 9.75
CA SER A 18 6.94 10.77 10.53
C SER A 18 5.46 10.71 10.14
N ALA A 19 5.15 10.35 8.90
CA ALA A 19 3.79 10.09 8.43
C ALA A 19 3.19 8.78 9.01
N SER A 20 3.98 7.93 9.67
CA SER A 20 3.55 6.63 10.19
C SER A 20 2.69 6.67 11.47
N LEU A 21 2.39 7.87 11.99
CA LEU A 21 1.29 8.10 12.94
C LEU A 21 -0.07 8.04 12.21
N LEU A 22 -0.34 6.91 11.55
CA LEU A 22 -1.47 6.67 10.66
C LEU A 22 -2.78 6.28 11.38
N PHE A 23 -3.16 6.99 12.44
CA PHE A 23 -4.47 6.79 13.05
C PHE A 23 -5.26 8.08 13.05
N ASN A 24 -5.53 8.61 11.85
CA ASN A 24 -6.58 9.60 11.63
C ASN A 24 -7.90 8.92 11.22
N TRP A 25 -8.24 7.83 11.92
CA TRP A 25 -9.45 7.06 11.62
C TRP A 25 -10.68 7.87 12.02
N ASP A 26 -11.56 8.14 11.06
CA ASP A 26 -12.87 8.75 11.31
C ASP A 26 -13.96 7.68 11.31
N ASN A 27 -14.65 7.49 12.44
CA ASN A 27 -15.74 6.52 12.55
C ASN A 27 -16.95 6.81 11.67
N ASN A 28 -17.06 8.04 11.12
CA ASN A 28 -18.16 8.46 10.26
C ASN A 28 -17.89 8.26 8.78
N LEU A 29 -16.65 7.92 8.40
CA LEU A 29 -16.25 7.74 7.00
C LEU A 29 -16.09 6.25 6.68
N PRO A 30 -16.58 5.79 5.51
CA PRO A 30 -16.45 4.39 5.14
C PRO A 30 -14.97 4.03 4.87
N PRO A 31 -14.52 2.83 5.28
CA PRO A 31 -13.23 2.32 4.87
C PRO A 31 -13.20 2.01 3.37
N ASP A 32 -12.10 2.36 2.72
CA ASP A 32 -11.79 2.01 1.34
C ASP A 32 -10.50 1.18 1.31
N ILE A 33 -10.52 0.09 0.55
CA ILE A 33 -9.34 -0.73 0.32
C ILE A 33 -8.95 -0.61 -1.15
N MET A 34 -7.86 0.12 -1.39
CA MET A 34 -7.23 0.15 -2.71
C MET A 34 -6.25 -1.01 -2.84
N THR A 35 -6.34 -1.75 -3.93
CA THR A 35 -5.46 -2.89 -4.19
C THR A 35 -4.62 -2.69 -5.43
N TYR A 36 -3.36 -3.12 -5.36
CA TYR A 36 -2.42 -3.09 -6.47
C TYR A 36 -1.76 -4.46 -6.63
N ALA A 37 -2.00 -5.07 -7.80
CA ALA A 37 -1.48 -6.38 -8.14
C ALA A 37 -0.31 -6.24 -9.13
N SER A 38 0.88 -6.66 -8.71
CA SER A 38 2.04 -6.82 -9.58
C SER A 38 2.38 -8.30 -9.76
N ASN A 39 3.34 -8.58 -10.64
CA ASN A 39 3.83 -9.94 -10.85
C ASN A 39 4.57 -10.50 -9.63
N THR A 40 5.16 -9.64 -8.80
CA THR A 40 6.07 -10.04 -7.71
C THR A 40 5.51 -9.78 -6.32
N THR A 41 4.54 -8.87 -6.20
CA THR A 41 4.04 -8.39 -4.91
C THR A 41 2.53 -8.15 -4.93
N VAL A 42 1.93 -8.39 -3.78
CA VAL A 42 0.60 -7.97 -3.36
C VAL A 42 0.79 -6.69 -2.57
N LYS A 43 0.06 -5.64 -2.95
CA LYS A 43 0.04 -4.38 -2.23
C LYS A 43 -1.40 -3.94 -2.06
N SER A 44 -1.73 -3.40 -0.89
CA SER A 44 -2.99 -2.72 -0.68
C SER A 44 -2.85 -1.61 0.35
N VAL A 45 -3.80 -0.68 0.32
CA VAL A 45 -3.89 0.45 1.23
C VAL A 45 -5.30 0.47 1.79
N LEU A 46 -5.42 0.46 3.11
CA LEU A 46 -6.65 0.88 3.79
C LEU A 46 -6.60 2.41 3.87
N GLN A 47 -7.65 3.07 3.42
CA GLN A 47 -7.74 4.52 3.33
C GLN A 47 -9.17 4.99 3.62
N GLN A 48 -9.33 6.28 3.92
CA GLN A 48 -10.62 6.94 4.02
C GLN A 48 -10.65 8.17 3.12
N TYR A 49 -11.83 8.51 2.58
CA TYR A 49 -11.98 9.72 1.78
C TYR A 49 -12.34 10.91 2.69
N VAL A 50 -11.33 11.71 3.04
CA VAL A 50 -11.41 12.83 3.97
C VAL A 50 -11.24 14.13 3.20
N ASN A 51 -12.18 15.08 3.34
CA ASN A 51 -12.07 16.44 2.79
C ASN A 51 -11.68 16.51 1.30
N GLY A 52 -12.18 15.59 0.48
CA GLY A 52 -11.93 15.58 -0.96
C GLY A 52 -10.68 14.81 -1.40
N GLN A 53 -9.97 14.14 -0.48
CA GLN A 53 -8.75 13.38 -0.76
C GLN A 53 -8.79 12.01 -0.08
N TYR A 54 -8.08 11.03 -0.63
CA TYR A 54 -7.87 9.75 0.05
C TYR A 54 -6.71 9.88 1.03
N GLU A 55 -6.97 9.66 2.31
CA GLU A 55 -5.97 9.59 3.37
C GLU A 55 -5.65 8.12 3.68
N PRO A 56 -4.39 7.68 3.48
CA PRO A 56 -3.99 6.32 3.80
C PRO A 56 -3.92 6.13 5.32
N LEU A 57 -4.39 4.98 5.79
CA LEU A 57 -4.41 4.57 7.19
C LEU A 57 -3.46 3.41 7.45
N LEU A 58 -3.45 2.40 6.57
CA LEU A 58 -2.59 1.23 6.74
C LEU A 58 -2.11 0.74 5.37
N PHE A 59 -0.85 0.37 5.30
CA PHE A 59 -0.26 -0.24 4.11
C PHE A 59 -0.04 -1.73 4.35
N PHE A 60 -0.55 -2.55 3.44
CA PHE A 60 -0.27 -3.97 3.41
C PHE A 60 0.66 -4.30 2.24
N TYR A 61 1.67 -5.09 2.53
CA TYR A 61 2.65 -5.55 1.55
C TYR A 61 3.00 -7.01 1.79
N LYS A 62 2.97 -7.79 0.72
CA LYS A 62 3.40 -9.19 0.74
C LYS A 62 4.07 -9.57 -0.57
N ARG A 63 5.23 -10.23 -0.49
CA ARG A 63 5.87 -10.84 -1.66
C ARG A 63 5.08 -12.08 -2.08
N ARG A 64 4.87 -12.25 -3.39
CA ARG A 64 4.28 -13.47 -3.95
C ARG A 64 5.30 -14.60 -3.91
N ASP A 65 4.85 -15.81 -3.63
CA ASP A 65 5.63 -17.02 -3.90
C ASP A 65 5.67 -17.33 -5.41
N ASP A 66 6.51 -18.30 -5.79
CA ASP A 66 6.73 -18.66 -7.19
C ASP A 66 5.45 -19.16 -7.88
N THR A 67 4.56 -19.81 -7.15
CA THR A 67 3.28 -20.29 -7.68
C THR A 67 2.34 -19.11 -7.93
N GLN A 68 2.20 -18.21 -6.96
CA GLN A 68 1.37 -17.01 -7.05
C GLN A 68 1.85 -16.02 -8.11
N ALA A 69 3.15 -15.98 -8.38
CA ALA A 69 3.74 -15.14 -9.43
C ALA A 69 3.32 -15.61 -10.84
N ARG A 70 3.16 -16.93 -11.03
CA ARG A 70 2.81 -17.56 -12.33
C ARG A 70 1.32 -17.51 -12.68
N TYR A 71 0.47 -17.04 -11.77
CA TYR A 71 -0.97 -16.88 -12.03
C TYR A 71 -1.27 -15.96 -13.21
N SER A 72 -2.46 -16.06 -13.80
CA SER A 72 -2.91 -15.09 -14.79
C SER A 72 -3.05 -13.69 -14.16
N THR A 73 -3.08 -12.63 -14.97
CA THR A 73 -3.31 -11.26 -14.47
C THR A 73 -4.61 -11.15 -13.67
N SER A 74 -5.70 -11.77 -14.15
CA SER A 74 -6.99 -11.78 -13.46
C SER A 74 -6.92 -12.54 -12.12
N SER A 75 -6.28 -13.70 -12.10
CA SER A 75 -6.07 -14.49 -10.89
C SER A 75 -5.19 -13.77 -9.86
N ARG A 76 -4.16 -13.06 -10.31
CA ARG A 76 -3.34 -12.22 -9.41
C ARG A 76 -4.16 -11.10 -8.79
N LYS A 77 -4.98 -10.39 -9.58
CA LYS A 77 -5.87 -9.33 -9.07
C LYS A 77 -6.82 -9.88 -8.00
N LEU A 78 -7.50 -11.00 -8.29
CA LEU A 78 -8.40 -11.63 -7.33
C LEU A 78 -7.69 -12.03 -6.03
N LEU A 79 -6.50 -12.64 -6.13
CA LEU A 79 -5.71 -13.00 -4.97
C LEU A 79 -5.26 -11.76 -4.16
N THR A 80 -4.89 -10.66 -4.83
CA THR A 80 -4.55 -9.40 -4.14
C THR A 80 -5.76 -8.88 -3.36
N SER A 81 -6.95 -8.87 -3.95
CA SER A 81 -8.18 -8.43 -3.26
C SER A 81 -8.53 -9.31 -2.07
N TYR A 82 -8.44 -10.63 -2.21
CA TYR A 82 -8.65 -11.56 -1.09
C TYR A 82 -7.67 -11.33 0.05
N LEU A 83 -6.37 -11.21 -0.25
CA LEU A 83 -5.32 -11.01 0.76
C LEU A 83 -5.38 -9.62 1.42
N ALA A 84 -5.99 -8.63 0.78
CA ALA A 84 -6.18 -7.31 1.37
C ALA A 84 -7.28 -7.28 2.44
N ILE A 85 -8.20 -8.25 2.41
CA ILE A 85 -9.36 -8.34 3.32
C ILE A 85 -9.13 -9.38 4.42
N LYS A 86 -8.36 -10.44 4.13
CA LYS A 86 -8.08 -11.55 5.05
C LYS A 86 -7.20 -11.14 6.23
#